data_AF-A0A1F4UIH9-F1
#
_entry.id   AF-A0A1F4UIH9-F1
#
_cell.length_a   1.000
_cell.length_b   1.000
_cell.length_c   1.000
_cell.angle_alpha   90.00
_cell.angle_beta   90.00
_cell.angle_gamma   90.00
#
_symmetry.space_group_name_H-M   'P 1'
#
loop_
_entity.id
_entity.type
_entity.pdbx_description
1 polymer ?
#
loop_
_entity_poly.entity_id
_entity_poly.type
_entity_poly.pdbx_seq_one_letter_code
_entity_poly.pdbx_strand_id
1 'polypeptide(L)'
;MTALNIAEMGGIPEEAVAGHRIEYGHKAEENFESVLKKLGVEPLKENLSQEEADKMVAERRVAARRTFEKEDFEEGIDFHFFNPYTGRTFPMDMSVSNDEKVQSVKRERERREGIRFLPLSARTLEFASRGADRDLKEIWQSVEAMLRSDALDQARGERVKSSRLSSPA
;
A
#
# COMPACT_ATOMS: atom_id res chain seq x y z
N MET A 1 -8.76 -9.73 24.05
CA MET A 1 -8.53 -8.53 23.22
C MET A 1 -7.16 -8.64 22.61
N THR A 2 -7.01 -8.41 21.31
CA THR A 2 -5.70 -8.42 20.62
C THR A 2 -5.15 -7.00 20.51
N ALA A 3 -3.83 -6.89 20.40
CA ALA A 3 -3.08 -5.66 20.13
C ALA A 3 -3.73 -4.72 19.08
N LEU A 4 -4.17 -5.30 17.95
CA LEU A 4 -4.80 -4.58 16.84
C LEU A 4 -6.16 -3.95 17.20
N ASN A 5 -6.94 -4.61 18.07
CA ASN A 5 -8.22 -4.06 18.54
C ASN A 5 -8.05 -2.83 19.44
N ILE A 6 -6.89 -2.66 20.08
CA ILE A 6 -6.59 -1.51 20.95
C ILE A 6 -6.20 -0.29 20.10
N ALA A 7 -5.45 -0.50 19.00
CA ALA A 7 -5.13 0.54 18.03
C ALA A 7 -6.40 1.12 17.36
N GLU A 8 -7.41 0.28 17.14
CA GLU A 8 -8.70 0.70 16.55
C GLU A 8 -9.54 1.60 17.49
N MET A 9 -9.36 1.46 18.81
CA MET A 9 -10.20 2.12 19.83
C MET A 9 -9.61 3.41 20.42
N GLY A 10 -8.41 3.85 20.00
CA GLY A 10 -7.84 5.16 20.39
C GLY A 10 -7.52 5.35 21.88
N GLY A 11 -7.45 4.28 22.67
CA GLY A 11 -7.42 4.34 24.15
C GLY A 11 -6.12 3.87 24.79
N ILE A 12 -4.96 4.43 24.43
CA ILE A 12 -3.69 4.20 25.14
C ILE A 12 -3.10 5.60 25.52
N PRO A 13 -2.47 5.77 26.70
CA PRO A 13 -1.75 7.00 27.06
C PRO A 13 -0.61 7.34 26.09
N GLU A 14 -0.44 8.61 25.74
CA GLU A 14 0.42 9.11 24.64
C GLU A 14 1.88 8.58 24.65
N GLU A 15 2.41 8.28 25.83
CA GLU A 15 3.77 7.74 26.05
C GLU A 15 3.85 6.22 25.78
N ALA A 16 2.81 5.46 26.15
CA ALA A 16 2.69 4.04 25.81
C ALA A 16 2.25 3.84 24.35
N VAL A 17 1.54 4.82 23.80
CA VAL A 17 1.11 4.88 22.40
C VAL A 17 2.30 4.85 21.44
N ALA A 18 3.42 5.53 21.73
CA ALA A 18 4.55 5.57 20.80
C ALA A 18 5.20 4.18 20.60
N GLY A 19 5.53 3.49 21.70
CA GLY A 19 6.11 2.14 21.64
C GLY A 19 5.14 1.10 21.09
N HIS A 20 3.87 1.15 21.51
CA HIS A 20 2.85 0.25 21.00
C HIS A 20 2.46 0.55 19.54
N ARG A 21 2.47 1.81 19.08
CA ARG A 21 2.22 2.16 17.67
C ARG A 21 3.27 1.55 16.74
N ILE A 22 4.53 1.53 17.15
CA ILE A 22 5.62 0.91 16.39
C ILE A 22 5.39 -0.61 16.30
N GLU A 23 5.15 -1.27 17.45
CA GLU A 23 4.87 -2.71 17.48
C GLU A 23 3.60 -3.10 16.69
N TYR A 24 2.56 -2.26 16.73
CA TYR A 24 1.31 -2.46 15.98
C TYR A 24 1.47 -2.19 14.49
N GLY A 25 2.28 -1.19 14.10
CA GLY A 25 2.64 -0.93 12.71
C GLY A 25 3.32 -2.15 12.09
N HIS A 26 4.39 -2.62 12.73
CA HIS A 26 5.10 -3.82 12.28
C HIS A 26 4.21 -5.06 12.24
N LYS A 27 3.34 -5.27 13.24
CA LYS A 27 2.39 -6.38 13.23
C LYS A 27 1.38 -6.27 12.08
N ALA A 28 0.92 -5.06 11.76
CA ALA A 28 0.02 -4.82 10.65
C ALA A 28 0.72 -5.10 9.30
N GLU A 29 1.95 -4.63 9.12
CA GLU A 29 2.76 -4.94 7.93
C GLU A 29 2.99 -6.45 7.75
N GLU A 30 3.39 -7.15 8.83
CA GLU A 30 3.56 -8.62 8.80
C GLU A 30 2.27 -9.35 8.42
N ASN A 31 1.13 -8.93 8.99
CA ASN A 31 -0.17 -9.50 8.67
C ASN A 31 -0.53 -9.21 7.22
N PHE A 32 -0.23 -8.02 6.71
CA PHE A 32 -0.49 -7.64 5.34
C PHE A 32 0.38 -8.44 4.37
N GLU A 33 1.67 -8.61 4.64
CA GLU A 33 2.55 -9.49 3.86
C GLU A 33 2.03 -10.94 3.83
N SER A 34 1.55 -11.43 4.96
CA SER A 34 0.92 -12.76 5.08
C SER A 34 -0.38 -12.88 4.27
N VAL A 35 -1.16 -11.79 4.16
CA VAL A 35 -2.35 -11.71 3.30
C VAL A 35 -1.97 -11.70 1.83
N LEU A 36 -0.99 -10.88 1.43
CA LEU A 36 -0.52 -10.79 0.05
C LEU A 36 -0.08 -12.17 -0.47
N LYS A 37 0.67 -12.93 0.33
CA LYS A 37 1.06 -14.31 0.01
C LYS A 37 -0.15 -15.22 -0.23
N LYS A 38 -1.21 -15.12 0.59
CA LYS A 38 -2.44 -15.91 0.44
C LYS A 38 -3.26 -15.49 -0.78
N LEU A 39 -3.21 -14.22 -1.15
CA LEU A 39 -3.85 -13.68 -2.36
C LEU A 39 -3.07 -14.01 -3.64
N GLY A 40 -1.91 -14.69 -3.54
CA GLY A 40 -1.07 -15.01 -4.69
C GLY A 40 -0.32 -13.80 -5.25
N VAL A 41 -0.20 -12.71 -4.47
CA VAL A 41 0.66 -11.58 -4.83
C VAL A 41 2.10 -12.03 -4.67
N GLU A 42 2.88 -11.83 -5.73
CA GLU A 42 4.24 -12.35 -5.79
C GLU A 42 5.23 -11.43 -5.08
N PRO A 43 6.35 -11.98 -4.55
CA PRO A 43 7.45 -11.16 -4.10
C PRO A 43 8.05 -10.36 -5.27
N LEU A 44 8.06 -9.03 -5.13
CA LEU A 44 8.67 -8.14 -6.11
C LEU A 44 10.20 -8.14 -5.97
N LYS A 45 10.91 -8.35 -7.08
CA LYS A 45 12.37 -8.14 -7.15
C LYS A 45 12.65 -6.65 -7.38
N GLU A 46 13.73 -6.14 -6.81
CA GLU A 46 14.08 -4.71 -6.88
C GLU A 46 14.33 -4.19 -8.29
N ASN A 47 14.92 -5.02 -9.15
CA ASN A 47 15.28 -4.67 -10.53
C ASN A 47 14.57 -5.62 -11.48
N LEU A 48 13.29 -5.36 -11.78
CA LEU A 48 12.62 -6.03 -12.89
C LEU A 48 13.26 -5.58 -14.19
N SER A 49 13.72 -6.55 -14.99
CA SER A 49 14.03 -6.27 -16.40
C SER A 49 12.77 -5.84 -17.16
N GLN A 50 12.94 -5.14 -18.29
CA GLN A 50 11.81 -4.77 -19.14
C GLN A 50 11.02 -6.01 -19.59
N GLU A 51 11.71 -7.10 -19.91
CA GLU A 51 11.10 -8.37 -20.30
C GLU A 51 10.27 -8.99 -19.16
N GLU A 52 10.78 -8.98 -17.92
CA GLU A 52 10.02 -9.44 -16.75
C GLU A 52 8.78 -8.55 -16.51
N ALA A 53 8.92 -7.23 -16.60
CA ALA A 53 7.82 -6.29 -16.45
C ALA A 53 6.74 -6.52 -17.53
N ASP A 54 7.14 -6.66 -18.80
CA ASP A 54 6.23 -6.90 -19.92
C ASP A 54 5.46 -8.21 -19.75
N LYS A 55 6.15 -9.28 -19.29
CA LYS A 55 5.52 -10.56 -18.98
C LYS A 55 4.49 -10.42 -17.86
N MET A 56 4.83 -9.72 -16.78
CA MET A 56 3.92 -9.50 -15.67
C MET A 56 2.70 -8.68 -16.08
N VAL A 57 2.86 -7.68 -16.96
CA VAL A 57 1.74 -6.94 -17.57
C VAL A 57 0.83 -7.87 -18.37
N ALA A 58 1.42 -8.68 -19.27
CA ALA A 58 0.68 -9.59 -20.14
C ALA A 58 -0.14 -10.63 -19.33
N GLU A 59 0.42 -11.12 -18.23
CA GLU A 59 -0.20 -12.10 -17.33
C GLU A 59 -1.08 -11.45 -16.24
N ARG A 60 -1.15 -10.11 -16.20
CA ARG A 60 -1.83 -9.32 -15.15
C ARG A 60 -1.39 -9.66 -13.72
N ARG A 61 -0.10 -9.94 -13.53
CA ARG A 61 0.46 -10.33 -12.24
C ARG A 61 0.74 -9.11 -11.38
N VAL A 62 0.31 -9.18 -10.12
CA VAL A 62 0.63 -8.19 -9.09
C VAL A 62 1.78 -8.74 -8.26
N ALA A 63 2.78 -7.90 -7.99
CA ALA A 63 3.85 -8.23 -7.06
C ALA A 63 4.04 -7.09 -6.06
N ALA A 64 4.55 -7.43 -4.88
CA ALA A 64 4.87 -6.47 -3.84
C ALA A 64 6.16 -6.86 -3.11
N ARG A 65 6.91 -5.85 -2.65
CA ARG A 65 8.00 -6.03 -1.69
C ARG A 65 7.75 -5.16 -0.48
N ARG A 66 8.12 -5.65 0.70
CA ARG A 66 8.27 -4.80 1.88
C ARG A 66 9.46 -3.87 1.66
N THR A 67 9.32 -2.63 2.08
CA THR A 67 10.36 -1.62 2.01
C THR A 67 11.46 -1.91 3.04
N PHE A 68 12.70 -1.49 2.78
CA PHE A 68 13.78 -1.65 3.77
C PHE A 68 13.65 -0.63 4.89
N GLU A 69 14.17 -0.98 6.07
CA GLU A 69 14.09 -0.17 7.29
C GLU A 69 14.47 1.32 7.10
N LYS A 70 15.43 1.61 6.22
CA LYS A 70 15.86 2.99 5.95
C LYS A 70 14.78 3.81 5.23
N GLU A 71 14.22 3.28 4.14
CA GLU A 71 13.16 3.95 3.36
C GLU A 71 11.87 4.05 4.17
N ASP A 72 11.56 3.04 5.00
CA ASP A 72 10.46 3.08 5.97
C ASP A 72 10.64 4.24 6.98
N PHE A 73 11.84 4.39 7.55
CA PHE A 73 12.11 5.45 8.51
C PHE A 73 12.18 6.87 7.89
N GLU A 74 12.81 7.03 6.72
CA GLU A 74 13.05 8.33 6.10
C GLU A 74 11.87 8.80 5.24
N GLU A 75 11.19 7.86 4.57
CA GLU A 75 10.15 8.15 3.60
C GLU A 75 8.78 7.60 4.03
N GLY A 76 8.66 6.84 5.13
CA GLY A 76 7.38 6.32 5.61
C GLY A 76 6.65 5.51 4.53
N ILE A 77 7.37 4.62 3.86
CA ILE A 77 6.85 3.72 2.82
C ILE A 77 6.92 2.30 3.35
N ASP A 78 5.78 1.62 3.44
CA ASP A 78 5.73 0.25 3.97
C ASP A 78 6.03 -0.78 2.87
N PHE A 79 5.51 -0.56 1.65
CA PHE A 79 5.62 -1.48 0.53
C PHE A 79 5.84 -0.78 -0.80
N HIS A 80 6.43 -1.51 -1.74
CA HIS A 80 6.39 -1.16 -3.16
C HIS A 80 5.58 -2.20 -3.94
N PHE A 81 4.65 -1.74 -4.76
CA PHE A 81 3.79 -2.58 -5.60
C PHE A 81 4.16 -2.45 -7.06
N PHE A 82 4.24 -3.58 -7.78
CA PHE A 82 4.21 -3.59 -9.23
C PHE A 82 2.77 -3.55 -9.72
N ASN A 83 2.47 -2.57 -10.57
CA ASN A 83 1.16 -2.36 -11.14
C ASN A 83 1.09 -2.93 -12.56
N PRO A 84 0.38 -4.06 -12.79
CA PRO A 84 0.28 -4.64 -14.12
C PRO A 84 -0.53 -3.77 -15.11
N TYR A 85 -1.29 -2.77 -14.62
CA TYR A 85 -1.99 -1.84 -15.51
C TYR A 85 -1.06 -0.81 -16.15
N THR A 86 0.09 -0.53 -15.54
CA THR A 86 1.04 0.49 -16.00
C THR A 86 2.43 -0.07 -16.33
N GLY A 87 2.73 -1.30 -15.88
CA GLY A 87 4.06 -1.89 -15.98
C GLY A 87 5.11 -1.22 -15.08
N ARG A 88 4.67 -0.45 -14.08
CA ARG A 88 5.56 0.32 -13.19
C ARG A 88 5.36 -0.06 -11.74
N THR A 89 6.39 0.18 -10.95
CA THR A 89 6.31 0.09 -9.50
C THR A 89 5.89 1.43 -8.90
N PHE A 90 5.17 1.40 -7.77
CA PHE A 90 4.85 2.59 -6.98
C PHE A 90 5.00 2.31 -5.48
N PRO A 91 5.38 3.32 -4.69
CA PRO A 91 5.45 3.22 -3.24
C PRO A 91 4.06 3.32 -2.61
N MET A 92 3.86 2.59 -1.52
CA MET A 92 2.62 2.51 -0.78
C MET A 92 2.89 2.56 0.73
N ASP A 93 2.04 3.32 1.42
CA ASP A 93 2.00 3.46 2.86
C ASP A 93 0.62 2.99 3.35
N MET A 94 0.56 2.09 4.32
CA MET A 94 -0.67 1.56 4.89
C MET A 94 -0.97 2.14 6.27
N SER A 95 -2.22 2.03 6.68
CA SER A 95 -2.57 2.29 8.07
C SER A 95 -3.80 1.51 8.49
N VAL A 96 -3.76 1.00 9.72
CA VAL A 96 -4.91 0.43 10.40
C VAL A 96 -5.59 1.40 11.39
N SER A 97 -5.11 2.65 11.44
CA SER A 97 -5.65 3.68 12.33
C SER A 97 -6.93 4.30 11.77
N ASN A 98 -7.94 4.40 12.62
CA ASN A 98 -9.17 5.15 12.33
C ASN A 98 -9.07 6.63 12.72
N ASP A 99 -7.92 7.09 13.24
CA ASP A 99 -7.70 8.50 13.56
C ASP A 99 -7.70 9.33 12.26
N GLU A 100 -8.68 10.23 12.12
CA GLU A 100 -8.83 11.13 10.98
C GLU A 100 -7.58 11.98 10.74
N LYS A 101 -6.86 12.38 11.80
CA LYS A 101 -5.62 13.16 11.66
C LYS A 101 -4.55 12.33 10.95
N VAL A 102 -4.34 11.09 11.39
CA VAL A 102 -3.38 10.17 10.78
C VAL A 102 -3.72 9.93 9.31
N GLN A 103 -4.99 9.65 9.02
CA GLN A 103 -5.42 9.45 7.63
C GLN A 103 -5.27 10.71 6.78
N SER A 104 -5.58 11.88 7.32
CA SER A 104 -5.47 13.15 6.60
C SER A 104 -4.03 13.45 6.17
N VAL A 105 -3.06 13.19 7.05
CA VAL A 105 -1.62 13.36 6.77
C VAL A 105 -1.19 12.42 5.65
N LYS A 106 -1.52 11.11 5.74
CA LYS A 106 -1.17 10.14 4.70
C LYS A 106 -1.82 10.47 3.33
N ARG A 107 -3.09 10.91 3.32
CA ARG A 107 -3.77 11.40 2.10
C ARG A 107 -3.18 12.68 1.53
N GLU A 108 -2.58 13.54 2.35
CA GLU A 108 -1.84 14.70 1.85
C GLU A 108 -0.55 14.28 1.16
N ARG A 109 0.20 13.36 1.79
CA ARG A 109 1.41 12.77 1.20
C ARG A 109 1.12 12.07 -0.12
N GLU A 110 0.04 11.30 -0.21
CA GLU A 110 -0.40 10.69 -1.47
C GLU A 110 -0.57 11.70 -2.61
N ARG A 111 -1.15 12.86 -2.31
CA ARG A 111 -1.37 13.93 -3.29
C ARG A 111 -0.09 14.66 -3.69
N ARG A 112 0.90 14.74 -2.80
CA ARG A 112 2.11 15.55 -2.99
C ARG A 112 3.30 14.74 -3.49
N GLU A 113 3.48 13.53 -2.98
CA GLU A 113 4.67 12.70 -3.12
C GLU A 113 4.41 11.48 -4.01
N GLY A 114 3.15 11.14 -4.27
CA GLY A 114 2.77 9.98 -5.09
C GLY A 114 2.85 8.64 -4.36
N ILE A 115 3.04 8.65 -3.03
CA ILE A 115 2.99 7.46 -2.17
C ILE A 115 1.53 7.09 -1.93
N ARG A 116 1.08 5.96 -2.46
CA ARG A 116 -0.34 5.55 -2.36
C ARG A 116 -0.68 5.23 -0.92
N PHE A 117 -1.85 5.69 -0.47
CA PHE A 117 -2.31 5.41 0.89
C PHE A 117 -3.34 4.28 0.90
N LEU A 118 -3.06 3.21 1.65
CA LEU A 118 -3.96 2.06 1.82
C LEU A 118 -4.53 2.00 3.26
N PRO A 119 -5.71 2.56 3.52
CA PRO A 119 -6.40 2.37 4.79
C PRO A 119 -6.99 0.97 4.87
N LEU A 120 -6.75 0.27 5.99
CA LEU A 120 -7.26 -1.07 6.26
C LEU A 120 -7.92 -1.13 7.64
N SER A 121 -8.90 -2.01 7.82
CA SER A 121 -9.38 -2.34 9.17
C SER A 121 -8.40 -3.30 9.84
N ALA A 122 -8.01 -2.98 11.08
CA ALA A 122 -7.16 -3.82 11.90
C ALA A 122 -7.75 -5.24 12.07
N ARG A 123 -9.07 -5.30 12.29
CA ARG A 123 -9.85 -6.53 12.42
C ARG A 123 -9.86 -7.34 11.11
N THR A 124 -10.23 -6.71 9.98
CA THR A 124 -10.25 -7.39 8.67
C THR A 124 -8.86 -7.94 8.35
N LEU A 125 -7.81 -7.15 8.59
CA LEU A 125 -6.42 -7.56 8.39
C LEU A 125 -6.03 -8.76 9.26
N GLU A 126 -6.40 -8.77 10.53
CA GLU A 126 -6.14 -9.90 11.42
C GLU A 126 -6.82 -11.18 10.92
N PHE A 127 -8.10 -11.13 10.54
CA PHE A 127 -8.83 -12.31 10.07
C PHE A 127 -8.35 -12.80 8.70
N ALA A 128 -8.08 -11.88 7.77
CA ALA A 128 -7.52 -12.22 6.48
C ALA A 128 -6.14 -12.88 6.60
N SER A 129 -5.30 -12.40 7.53
CA SER A 129 -3.97 -13.00 7.77
C SER A 129 -4.06 -14.46 8.23
N ARG A 130 -5.18 -14.83 8.87
CA ARG A 130 -5.51 -16.21 9.27
C ARG A 130 -6.21 -17.04 8.20
N GLY A 131 -6.49 -16.45 7.03
CA GLY A 131 -7.10 -17.14 5.89
C GLY A 131 -8.62 -17.07 5.82
N ALA A 132 -9.26 -16.08 6.46
CA ALA A 132 -10.70 -15.89 6.29
C ALA A 132 -11.02 -15.34 4.88
N ASP A 133 -11.74 -16.12 4.07
CA ASP A 133 -12.00 -15.80 2.65
C ASP A 133 -12.71 -14.46 2.43
N ARG A 134 -13.67 -14.13 3.29
CA ARG A 134 -14.39 -12.85 3.22
C ARG A 134 -13.42 -11.68 3.37
N ASP A 135 -12.58 -11.72 4.40
CA ASP A 135 -11.65 -10.66 4.73
C ASP A 135 -10.50 -10.57 3.72
N LEU A 136 -10.03 -11.72 3.20
CA LEU A 136 -9.10 -11.77 2.07
C LEU A 136 -9.66 -11.04 0.84
N LYS A 137 -10.92 -11.30 0.50
CA LYS A 137 -11.60 -10.65 -0.63
C LYS A 137 -11.74 -9.14 -0.41
N GLU A 138 -12.07 -8.72 0.81
CA GLU A 138 -12.20 -7.30 1.18
C GLU A 138 -10.86 -6.56 1.02
N ILE A 139 -9.76 -7.14 1.52
CA ILE A 139 -8.43 -6.56 1.35
C ILE A 139 -8.04 -6.53 -0.13
N TRP A 140 -8.32 -7.60 -0.88
CA TRP A 140 -8.02 -7.63 -2.31
C TRP A 140 -8.76 -6.53 -3.08
N GLN A 141 -10.02 -6.28 -2.75
CA GLN A 141 -10.78 -5.17 -3.36
C GLN A 141 -10.13 -3.81 -3.11
N SER A 142 -9.61 -3.57 -1.90
CA SER A 142 -8.89 -2.35 -1.57
C SER A 142 -7.57 -2.24 -2.35
N VAL A 143 -6.82 -3.34 -2.47
CA VAL A 143 -5.58 -3.39 -3.27
C VAL A 143 -5.87 -3.15 -4.76
N GLU A 144 -6.89 -3.79 -5.33
CA GLU A 144 -7.28 -3.57 -6.73
C GLU A 144 -7.74 -2.14 -6.98
N ALA A 145 -8.49 -1.54 -6.06
CA ALA A 145 -8.92 -0.15 -6.17
C ALA A 145 -7.71 0.80 -6.20
N MET A 146 -6.72 0.56 -5.34
CA MET A 146 -5.46 1.31 -5.31
C MET A 146 -4.69 1.19 -6.64
N LEU A 147 -4.50 -0.04 -7.15
CA LEU A 147 -3.81 -0.31 -8.42
C LEU A 147 -4.47 0.41 -9.60
N ARG A 148 -5.81 0.36 -9.68
CA ARG A 148 -6.58 1.05 -10.73
C ARG A 148 -6.49 2.55 -10.60
N SER A 149 -6.60 3.07 -9.38
CA SER A 149 -6.48 4.49 -9.11
C SER A 149 -5.11 5.00 -9.55
N ASP A 150 -4.03 4.26 -9.24
CA ASP A 150 -2.66 4.64 -9.63
C ASP A 150 -2.53 4.72 -11.16
N ALA A 151 -3.04 3.71 -11.86
CA ALA A 151 -3.05 3.70 -13.32
C ALA A 151 -3.79 4.90 -13.93
N LEU A 152 -4.92 5.30 -13.33
CA LEU A 152 -5.69 6.48 -13.78
C LEU A 152 -4.90 7.78 -13.57
N ASP A 153 -4.20 7.92 -12.45
CA ASP A 153 -3.40 9.11 -12.17
C ASP A 153 -2.19 9.22 -13.11
N GLN A 154 -1.52 8.09 -13.41
CA GLN A 154 -0.43 8.04 -14.39
C GLN A 154 -0.92 8.43 -15.80
N ALA A 155 -2.04 7.86 -16.25
CA ALA A 155 -2.61 8.19 -17.56
C ALA A 155 -2.98 9.68 -17.69
N ARG A 156 -3.50 10.28 -16.61
CA ARG A 156 -3.77 11.73 -16.54
C ARG A 156 -2.49 12.55 -16.61
N GLY A 157 -1.46 12.15 -15.86
CA GLY A 157 -0.15 12.81 -15.87
C GLY A 157 0.53 12.81 -17.24
N GLU A 158 0.48 11.67 -17.95
CA GLU A 158 1.03 11.54 -19.30
C GLU A 158 0.27 12.41 -20.31
N ARG A 159 -1.06 12.47 -20.22
CA ARG A 159 -1.89 13.35 -21.07
C ARG A 159 -1.54 14.83 -20.88
N VAL A 160 -1.33 15.28 -19.64
CA VAL A 160 -0.93 16.67 -19.36
C VAL A 160 0.45 16.98 -19.94
N LYS A 161 1.44 16.08 -19.81
CA LYS A 161 2.77 16.24 -20.40
C LYS A 161 2.72 16.33 -21.92
N SER A 162 1.96 15.44 -22.57
CA SER A 162 1.77 15.45 -24.03
C SER A 162 1.13 16.76 -24.51
N SER A 163 0.10 17.26 -23.81
CA SER A 163 -0.57 18.53 -24.18
C SER A 163 0.32 19.78 -24.08
N ARG A 164 1.28 19.80 -23.14
CA ARG A 164 2.24 20.89 -22.99
C ARG A 164 3.32 20.89 -24.08
N LEU A 165 3.67 19.72 -24.59
CA LEU A 165 4.64 19.58 -25.70
C LEU A 165 4.03 19.90 -27.07
N SER A 166 2.70 19.85 -27.21
CA SER A 166 1.97 20.19 -28.43
C SER A 166 1.49 21.64 -28.51
N SER A 167 1.81 22.48 -27.52
CA SER A 167 1.47 23.92 -27.56
C SER A 167 2.58 24.67 -28.30
N PRO A 168 2.33 25.28 -29.47
CA PRO A 168 3.31 26.15 -30.12
C PRO A 168 3.55 27.37 -29.21
N ALA A 169 4.81 27.74 -29.05
CA ALA A 169 5.21 29.02 -28.44
C ALA A 169 4.81 30.21 -29.33
#